data_AF-A0A4R3TKW4-F1
#
_entry.id   AF-A0A4R3TKW4-F1
#
_cell.length_a   1.000
_cell.length_b   1.000
_cell.length_c   1.000
_cell.angle_alpha   90.00
_cell.angle_beta   90.00
_cell.angle_gamma   90.00
#
_symmetry.space_group_name_H-M   'P 1'
#
loop_
_entity.id
_entity.type
_entity.pdbx_description
1 polymer ?
#
loop_
_entity_poly.entity_id
_entity_poly.type
_entity_poly.pdbx_seq_one_letter_code
_entity_poly.pdbx_strand_id
1 'polypeptide(L)'
;MNIVRTVLWIAITAILVAFIAMNWTRVPVNFWPLDDANYVHFEWPVGVVALVFFVLGMAPVWLYLRAVRWRLQRRIASLENSLRANSVPSTVPAVPESAQGAHLFTPEATSPSKSSPEL
;
A
#
# COMPACT_ATOMS: atom_id res chain seq x y z
N MET A 1 11.23 -8.06 15.52
CA MET A 1 11.00 -6.83 16.34
C MET A 1 12.30 -6.03 16.31
N ASN A 2 12.32 -4.86 15.67
CA ASN A 2 13.56 -4.09 15.55
C ASN A 2 13.87 -3.42 16.89
N ILE A 3 14.95 -3.83 17.54
CA ILE A 3 15.40 -3.28 18.83
C ILE A 3 15.46 -1.75 18.80
N VAL A 4 15.91 -1.19 17.67
CA VAL A 4 15.98 0.26 17.41
C VAL A 4 14.62 0.93 17.53
N ARG A 5 13.56 0.31 16.98
CA ARG A 5 12.20 0.84 17.08
C ARG A 5 11.71 0.80 18.52
N THR A 6 11.99 -0.28 19.25
CA THR A 6 11.57 -0.41 20.66
C THR A 6 12.27 0.62 21.54
N VAL A 7 13.60 0.79 21.41
CA VAL A 7 14.38 1.79 22.15
C VAL A 7 13.89 3.21 21.86
N LEU A 8 13.61 3.53 20.59
CA LEU A 8 13.04 4.82 20.21
C LEU A 8 11.68 5.08 20.90
N TRP A 9 10.79 4.09 20.90
CA TRP A 9 9.49 4.21 21.57
C TRP A 9 9.61 4.37 23.08
N ILE A 10 10.55 3.66 23.71
CA ILE A 10 10.85 3.81 25.14
C ILE A 10 11.36 5.23 25.42
N ALA A 11 12.31 5.74 24.63
CA ALA A 11 12.83 7.09 24.78
C ALA A 11 11.74 8.17 24.63
N ILE A 12 10.89 8.05 23.61
CA ILE A 12 9.74 8.96 23.40
C ILE A 12 8.82 8.91 24.62
N THR A 13 8.48 7.71 25.10
CA THR A 13 7.58 7.54 26.26
C THR A 13 8.18 8.13 27.54
N ALA A 14 9.48 7.95 27.76
CA ALA A 14 10.18 8.52 28.91
C ALA A 14 10.16 10.06 28.88
N ILE A 15 10.44 10.66 27.72
CA ILE A 15 10.34 12.12 27.52
C ILE A 15 8.91 12.60 27.80
N LEU A 16 7.92 11.85 27.31
CA LEU A 16 6.51 12.17 27.47
C LEU A 16 6.09 12.21 28.94
N VAL A 17 6.47 11.19 29.70
CA VAL A 17 6.18 11.09 31.14
C VAL A 17 6.91 12.20 31.90
N ALA A 18 8.17 12.45 31.60
CA ALA A 18 8.94 13.53 32.22
C ALA A 18 8.30 14.90 31.94
N PHE A 19 7.83 15.13 30.71
CA PHE A 19 7.14 16.36 30.34
C PHE A 19 5.83 16.55 31.10
N ILE A 20 5.02 15.50 31.22
CA ILE A 20 3.77 15.55 32.02
C ILE A 20 4.09 15.86 33.48
N ALA A 21 5.08 15.18 34.07
CA ALA A 21 5.47 15.36 35.46
C ALA A 21 6.00 16.79 35.73
N MET A 22 6.83 17.32 34.81
CA MET A 22 7.43 18.66 34.95
C MET A 22 6.40 19.78 34.73
N ASN A 23 5.35 19.53 33.95
CA ASN A 23 4.26 20.46 33.68
C ASN A 23 2.98 20.12 34.47
N TRP A 24 3.12 19.52 35.65
CA TRP A 24 2.01 19.22 36.58
C TRP A 24 1.53 20.48 37.33
N THR A 25 1.41 21.59 36.61
CA THR A 25 0.83 22.82 37.16
C THR A 25 -0.66 22.83 36.86
N ARG A 26 -1.47 22.95 37.92
CA ARG A 26 -2.91 23.16 37.77
C ARG A 26 -3.13 24.65 37.58
N VAL A 27 -3.57 25.03 36.38
CA VAL A 27 -3.94 26.42 36.11
C VAL A 27 -5.47 26.49 36.14
N PRO A 28 -6.05 27.37 36.98
CA PRO A 28 -7.49 27.58 36.98
C PRO A 28 -7.88 28.25 35.67
N VAL A 29 -8.65 27.56 34.83
CA VAL A 29 -9.26 28.15 33.64
C VAL A 29 -10.66 28.63 34.04
N ASN A 30 -10.91 29.92 33.84
CA ASN A 30 -12.19 30.55 34.15
C ASN A 30 -13.17 30.30 32.99
N PHE A 31 -14.11 29.38 33.17
CA PHE A 31 -15.05 29.01 32.10
C PHE A 31 -16.25 29.95 32.00
N TRP A 32 -16.80 30.38 33.13
CA TRP A 32 -18.02 31.21 33.14
C TRP A 32 -18.08 32.08 34.40
N PRO A 33 -18.36 33.39 34.28
CA PRO A 33 -18.66 34.24 35.42
C PRO A 33 -20.06 33.92 35.95
N LEU A 34 -20.19 33.58 37.24
CA LEU A 34 -21.48 33.58 37.92
C LEU A 34 -21.75 34.97 38.53
N ASP A 35 -23.03 35.30 38.69
CA ASP A 35 -23.55 36.61 39.13
C ASP A 35 -22.97 37.09 40.48
N ASP A 36 -22.42 36.20 41.31
CA ASP A 36 -21.79 36.52 42.61
C ASP A 36 -20.26 36.70 42.55
N ALA A 37 -19.70 37.06 41.38
CA ALA A 37 -18.25 37.20 41.15
C ALA A 37 -17.44 35.90 41.38
N ASN A 38 -18.12 34.76 41.43
CA ASN A 38 -17.50 33.44 41.52
C ASN A 38 -17.35 32.85 40.11
N TYR A 39 -16.18 32.33 39.76
CA TYR A 39 -15.96 31.70 38.47
C TYR A 39 -16.03 30.18 38.63
N VAL A 40 -16.60 29.48 37.65
CA VAL A 40 -16.39 28.02 37.57
C VAL A 40 -14.93 27.80 37.20
N HIS A 41 -14.12 27.45 38.19
CA HIS A 41 -12.72 27.09 38.03
C HIS A 41 -12.63 25.62 37.61
N PHE A 42 -12.11 25.36 36.43
CA PHE A 42 -11.70 24.01 36.07
C PHE A 42 -10.18 23.95 36.02
N GLU A 43 -9.62 23.12 36.89
CA GLU A 43 -8.18 22.94 37.08
C GLU A 43 -7.67 21.85 36.12
N TRP A 44 -7.41 22.20 34.86
CA TRP A 44 -6.78 21.26 33.94
C TRP A 44 -5.25 21.26 34.12
N PRO A 45 -4.59 20.10 34.23
CA PRO A 45 -3.14 20.03 34.24
C PRO A 45 -2.60 20.49 32.88
N VAL A 46 -1.75 21.52 32.88
CA VAL A 46 -1.17 22.10 31.66
C VAL A 46 -0.39 21.04 30.86
N GLY A 47 0.28 20.12 31.56
CA GLY A 47 1.00 19.01 30.95
C GLY A 47 0.12 18.11 30.07
N VAL A 48 -1.13 17.85 30.46
CA VAL A 48 -2.06 17.02 29.66
C VAL A 48 -2.51 17.76 28.39
N VAL A 49 -2.78 19.06 28.51
CA VAL A 49 -3.19 19.86 27.36
C VAL A 49 -2.05 19.97 26.34
N ALA A 50 -0.84 20.30 26.81
CA ALA A 50 0.34 20.38 25.95
C ALA A 50 0.70 19.05 25.29
N LEU A 51 0.53 17.94 26.02
CA LEU A 51 0.66 16.58 25.48
C LEU A 51 -0.31 16.33 24.31
N VAL A 52 -1.59 16.65 24.52
CA VAL A 52 -2.62 16.46 23.50
C VAL A 52 -2.27 17.26 22.25
N PHE A 53 -1.90 18.54 22.38
CA PHE A 53 -1.49 19.35 21.23
C PHE A 53 -0.23 18.82 20.53
N PHE A 54 0.75 18.31 21.29
CA PHE A 54 1.94 17.69 20.73
C PHE A 54 1.58 16.46 19.88
N VAL A 55 0.74 15.58 20.41
CA VAL A 55 0.26 14.40 19.67
C VAL A 55 -0.61 14.83 18.49
N LEU A 56 -1.45 15.85 18.65
CA LEU A 56 -2.32 16.34 17.58
C LEU A 56 -1.53 16.99 16.43
N GLY A 57 -0.40 17.63 16.72
CA GLY A 57 0.51 18.16 15.70
C GLY A 57 1.32 17.05 15.00
N MET A 58 1.72 16.02 15.74
CA MET A 58 2.56 14.94 15.20
C MET A 58 1.75 13.86 14.47
N ALA A 59 0.55 13.53 14.94
CA ALA A 59 -0.32 12.49 14.40
C ALA A 59 -0.64 12.64 12.91
N PRO A 60 -1.06 13.81 12.38
CA PRO A 60 -1.41 13.95 10.97
C PRO A 60 -0.20 13.73 10.05
N VAL A 61 0.98 14.26 10.42
CA VAL A 61 2.21 14.06 9.66
C VAL A 61 2.66 12.60 9.71
N TRP A 62 2.61 11.97 10.88
CA TRP A 62 2.98 10.57 11.04
C TRP A 62 2.08 9.63 10.22
N LEU A 63 0.76 9.87 10.25
CA LEU A 63 -0.22 9.07 9.51
C LEU A 63 -0.03 9.24 7.99
N TYR A 64 0.21 10.46 7.52
CA TYR A 64 0.50 10.74 6.12
C TYR A 64 1.75 10.00 5.64
N LEU A 65 2.88 10.13 6.35
CA LEU A 65 4.12 9.43 6.02
C LEU A 65 3.95 7.91 6.05
N ARG A 66 3.15 7.39 6.99
CA ARG A 66 2.82 5.96 7.08
C ARG A 66 2.02 5.49 5.86
N ALA A 67 1.03 6.25 5.43
CA ALA A 67 0.21 5.94 4.26
C ALA A 67 1.03 5.97 2.96
N VAL A 68 1.89 6.98 2.79
CA VAL A 68 2.81 7.07 1.63
C VAL A 68 3.72 5.85 1.56
N ARG A 69 4.34 5.48 2.69
CA ARG A 69 5.20 4.29 2.74
C ARG A 69 4.45 3.01 2.39
N TRP A 70 3.23 2.85 2.86
CA TRP A 70 2.40 1.69 2.53
C TRP A 70 2.04 1.64 1.03
N ARG A 71 1.69 2.79 0.44
CA ARG A 71 1.40 2.89 -1.00
C ARG A 71 2.62 2.55 -1.86
N LEU A 72 3.81 3.05 -1.49
CA LEU A 72 5.06 2.76 -2.18
C LEU A 72 5.39 1.27 -2.14
N GLN A 73 5.27 0.63 -0.97
CA GLN A 73 5.51 -0.80 -0.82
C GLN A 73 4.58 -1.64 -1.70
N ARG A 74 3.29 -1.29 -1.77
CA ARG A 74 2.34 -1.97 -2.68
C ARG A 74 2.69 -1.81 -4.15
N ARG A 75 3.13 -0.61 -4.56
CA ARG A 75 3.54 -0.35 -5.94
C ARG A 75 4.77 -1.17 -6.32
N ILE A 76 5.76 -1.22 -5.45
CA ILE A 76 6.97 -2.03 -5.66
C ILE A 76 6.60 -3.50 -5.81
N ALA A 77 5.79 -4.04 -4.90
CA ALA A 77 5.34 -5.44 -4.99
C ALA A 77 4.58 -5.75 -6.30
N SER A 78 3.75 -4.83 -6.77
CA SER A 78 3.07 -4.95 -8.07
C SER A 78 4.05 -4.97 -9.24
N LEU A 79 5.06 -4.09 -9.23
CA LEU A 79 6.08 -4.02 -10.29
C LEU A 79 6.95 -5.28 -10.31
N GLU A 80 7.35 -5.77 -9.13
CA GLU A 80 8.11 -7.02 -8.98
C GLU A 80 7.31 -8.22 -9.52
N ASN A 81 6.00 -8.28 -9.25
CA ASN A 81 5.15 -9.35 -9.76
C ASN A 81 4.98 -9.28 -11.29
N SER A 82 4.78 -8.08 -11.84
CA SER A 82 4.72 -7.88 -13.29
C SER A 82 6.03 -8.24 -13.98
N LEU A 83 7.18 -7.85 -13.40
CA LEU A 83 8.49 -8.25 -13.93
C LEU A 83 8.66 -9.76 -13.90
N ARG A 84 8.31 -10.42 -12.79
CA ARG A 84 8.36 -11.87 -12.66
C ARG A 84 7.48 -12.56 -13.70
N ALA A 85 6.26 -12.07 -13.93
CA ALA A 85 5.34 -12.63 -14.91
C ALA A 85 5.85 -12.47 -16.36
N ASN A 86 6.48 -11.33 -16.68
CA ASN A 86 7.06 -11.08 -18.00
C ASN A 86 8.40 -11.82 -18.22
N SER A 87 9.11 -12.19 -17.15
CA SER A 87 10.36 -12.94 -17.23
C SER A 87 10.17 -14.45 -17.30
N VAL A 88 8.94 -14.98 -17.22
CA VAL A 88 8.68 -16.40 -17.44
C VAL A 88 8.64 -16.65 -18.95
N PRO A 89 9.61 -17.37 -19.56
CA PRO A 89 9.50 -17.74 -20.95
C PRO A 89 8.27 -18.65 -21.12
N SER A 90 7.35 -18.26 -22.00
CA SER A 90 6.29 -19.15 -22.48
C SER A 90 6.94 -20.41 -23.03
N THR A 91 6.77 -21.53 -22.33
CA THR A 91 6.99 -22.85 -22.94
C THR A 91 5.94 -22.97 -24.03
N VAL A 92 6.36 -22.76 -25.28
CA VAL A 92 5.56 -23.01 -26.46
C VAL A 92 5.14 -24.48 -26.41
N PRO A 93 3.84 -24.81 -26.39
CA PRO A 93 3.41 -26.18 -26.58
C PRO A 93 3.91 -26.65 -27.93
N ALA A 94 4.71 -27.71 -27.96
CA ALA A 94 5.06 -28.38 -29.20
C ALA A 94 3.77 -28.74 -29.93
N VAL A 95 3.56 -28.13 -31.09
CA VAL A 95 2.49 -28.52 -32.03
C VAL A 95 2.74 -30.00 -32.36
N PRO A 96 1.77 -30.90 -32.13
CA PRO A 96 1.93 -32.27 -32.60
C PRO A 96 1.96 -32.26 -34.13
N GLU A 97 3.15 -32.48 -34.68
CA GLU A 97 3.42 -32.79 -36.07
C GLU A 97 2.79 -34.17 -36.36
N SER A 98 1.50 -34.20 -36.62
CA SER A 98 0.76 -35.40 -37.02
C SER A 98 -0.31 -35.02 -38.04
N ALA A 99 0.12 -34.37 -39.12
CA ALA A 99 -0.68 -34.19 -40.34
C ALA A 99 0.19 -33.94 -41.60
N GLN A 100 1.43 -34.43 -41.64
CA GLN A 100 2.33 -34.24 -42.79
C GLN A 100 2.66 -35.50 -43.60
N GLY A 101 1.97 -36.62 -43.36
CA GLY A 101 2.23 -37.88 -44.07
C GLY A 101 0.97 -38.51 -44.67
N ALA A 102 0.34 -37.89 -45.67
CA ALA A 102 -0.69 -38.58 -46.46
C ALA A 102 -0.88 -38.07 -47.91
N HIS A 103 0.06 -37.30 -48.46
CA HIS A 103 -0.05 -36.84 -49.85
C HIS A 103 1.25 -36.97 -50.60
N LEU A 104 1.82 -38.18 -50.68
CA LEU A 104 2.80 -38.50 -51.70
C LEU A 104 2.67 -39.96 -52.17
N PHE A 105 2.45 -40.09 -53.49
CA PHE A 105 2.61 -41.25 -54.38
C PHE A 105 1.35 -42.10 -54.71
N THR A 106 0.66 -41.98 -55.87
CA THR A 106 1.00 -42.30 -57.31
C THR A 106 0.37 -43.66 -57.72
N PRO A 107 0.06 -44.07 -59.00
CA PRO A 107 0.07 -43.44 -60.35
C PRO A 107 -1.24 -43.64 -61.21
N GLU A 108 -1.19 -43.16 -62.45
CA GLU A 108 -1.67 -43.82 -63.69
C GLU A 108 -3.09 -43.61 -64.28
N ALA A 109 -3.09 -42.97 -65.47
CA ALA A 109 -3.91 -43.17 -66.68
C ALA A 109 -5.45 -43.14 -66.57
N THR A 110 -6.17 -42.27 -67.27
CA THR A 110 -6.31 -42.27 -68.75
C THR A 110 -7.14 -41.05 -69.19
N SER A 111 -6.60 -40.20 -70.07
CA SER A 111 -7.40 -39.40 -71.02
C SER A 111 -7.96 -40.36 -72.08
N PRO A 112 -9.20 -40.23 -72.61
CA PRO A 112 -9.63 -39.01 -73.31
C PRO A 112 -11.15 -38.72 -73.26
N SER A 113 -11.59 -37.46 -73.48
CA SER A 113 -12.74 -37.18 -74.36
C SER A 113 -12.92 -35.68 -74.61
N LYS A 114 -12.31 -35.21 -75.71
CA LYS A 114 -12.91 -34.38 -76.76
C LYS A 114 -14.30 -33.78 -76.46
N SER A 115 -14.40 -32.45 -76.40
CA SER A 115 -15.28 -31.62 -77.26
C SER A 115 -15.44 -30.18 -76.74
N SER A 116 -14.80 -29.22 -77.41
CA SER A 116 -15.37 -27.90 -77.76
C SER A 116 -16.82 -28.03 -78.30
N PRO A 117 -17.62 -26.95 -78.49
CA PRO A 117 -17.32 -25.51 -78.41
C PRO A 117 -18.43 -24.68 -77.70
N GLU A 118 -18.38 -23.35 -77.91
CA GLU A 118 -19.52 -22.41 -77.95
C GLU A 118 -20.03 -21.85 -76.61
N LEU A 119 -20.11 -20.54 -76.36
CA LEU A 119 -19.99 -19.30 -77.15
C LEU A 119 -19.50 -18.17 -76.22
#